data_AF-A0A139H7Y8-F1
#
_entry.id   AF-A0A139H7Y8-F1
#
_cell.length_a   1.000
_cell.length_b   1.000
_cell.length_c   1.000
_cell.angle_alpha   90.00
_cell.angle_beta   90.00
_cell.angle_gamma   90.00
#
_symmetry.space_group_name_H-M   'P 1'
#
loop_
_entity.id
_entity.type
_entity.pdbx_description
1 polymer ?
#
loop_
_entity_poly.entity_id
_entity_poly.type
_entity_poly.pdbx_seq_one_letter_code
_entity_poly.pdbx_strand_id
1 'polypeptide(L)'
;MNNFYASSLSRRVVMQFCDDPDRNTIGRMNSNPEVIRVGDMVIKFGRVSLEEACNQHAAATLVNPEVLVVPKVYDYFQSGDRAFLVMQFVQGRHPTVREYSSVLPEVAKSLAYLHTFTRHYPGPYAPGRSLGLLWCDDVNVLSFVSKDALASYLNSRLRDKTYAFDFKSTTMVFCHLDVAPRNIVVTNDRICLLDWESAGFYPRSLERCAIRRNCGNHGEDGEYCTWMDYYSGLQEPLSPEELLQAQMVDRVVGNNIRYDFSVPTGRKNRRRRRLDLQAAVEERQTDS
;
A
#
# COMPACT_ATOMS: atom_id res chain seq x y z
N MET A 1 34.03 -5.80 18.25
CA MET A 1 34.18 -6.19 16.83
C MET A 1 33.53 -7.55 16.65
N ASN A 2 32.36 -7.60 16.00
CA ASN A 2 31.82 -8.80 15.39
C ASN A 2 31.13 -8.37 14.10
N ASN A 3 31.91 -8.34 13.03
CA ASN A 3 31.42 -8.28 11.67
C ASN A 3 30.75 -9.62 11.35
N PHE A 4 29.42 -9.69 11.46
CA PHE A 4 28.67 -10.72 10.76
C PHE A 4 28.16 -10.14 9.46
N TYR A 5 28.83 -10.51 8.37
CA TYR A 5 28.26 -10.45 7.03
C TYR A 5 26.92 -11.20 7.04
N ALA A 6 25.93 -10.62 6.36
CA ALA A 6 24.55 -11.10 6.24
C ALA A 6 24.43 -12.63 6.00
N SER A 7 24.33 -13.38 7.09
CA SER A 7 23.91 -14.78 7.10
C SER A 7 22.42 -14.80 7.42
N SER A 8 21.61 -15.44 6.58
CA SER A 8 20.18 -15.64 6.80
C SER A 8 19.92 -16.11 8.24
N LEU A 9 19.28 -15.26 9.05
CA LEU A 9 18.83 -15.66 10.38
C LEU A 9 17.88 -16.85 10.22
N SER A 10 18.01 -17.86 11.06
CA SER A 10 17.00 -18.92 11.08
C SER A 10 15.66 -18.35 11.50
N ARG A 11 14.56 -18.88 10.97
CA ARG A 11 13.19 -18.45 11.33
C ARG A 11 12.93 -18.51 12.84
N ARG A 12 13.54 -19.47 13.54
CA ARG A 12 13.50 -19.55 15.01
C ARG A 12 14.12 -18.32 15.67
N VAL A 13 15.28 -17.87 15.19
CA VAL A 13 15.96 -16.68 15.71
C VAL A 13 15.18 -15.41 15.39
N VAL A 14 14.58 -15.30 14.20
CA VAL A 14 13.68 -14.19 13.84
C VAL A 14 12.52 -14.10 14.84
N MET A 15 11.85 -15.21 15.13
CA MET A 15 10.75 -15.23 16.12
C MET A 15 11.23 -14.84 17.53
N GLN A 16 12.43 -15.27 17.94
CA GLN A 16 13.01 -14.89 19.23
C GLN A 16 13.21 -13.37 19.36
N PHE A 17 13.65 -12.67 18.31
CA PHE A 17 13.72 -11.21 18.33
C PHE A 17 12.35 -10.54 18.43
N CYS A 18 11.33 -11.12 17.80
CA CYS A 18 9.96 -10.60 17.84
C CYS A 18 9.30 -10.80 19.21
N ASP A 19 9.63 -11.88 19.92
CA ASP A 19 9.08 -12.21 21.24
C ASP A 19 9.82 -11.49 22.39
N ASP A 20 10.96 -10.84 22.10
CA ASP A 20 11.73 -10.08 23.08
C ASP A 20 10.94 -8.84 23.56
N PRO A 21 10.70 -8.68 24.88
CA PRO A 21 10.01 -7.51 25.43
C PRO A 21 10.80 -6.20 25.25
N ASP A 22 12.12 -6.27 25.12
CA ASP A 22 13.02 -5.12 24.96
C ASP A 22 13.40 -4.87 23.48
N ARG A 23 12.66 -5.49 22.54
CA ARG A 23 12.88 -5.35 21.10
C ARG A 23 12.83 -3.88 20.64
N ASN A 24 13.69 -3.54 19.69
CA ASN A 24 13.76 -2.20 19.12
C ASN A 24 12.62 -1.96 18.10
N THR A 25 11.46 -1.52 18.59
CA THR A 25 10.30 -1.17 17.76
C THR A 25 10.51 0.18 17.08
N ILE A 26 10.46 0.17 15.74
CA ILE A 26 10.60 1.36 14.90
C ILE A 26 9.28 1.80 14.24
N GLY A 27 8.25 0.94 14.30
CA GLY A 27 6.89 1.26 13.86
C GLY A 27 6.03 1.92 14.93
N ARG A 28 4.73 2.06 14.64
CA ARG A 28 3.76 2.57 15.62
C ARG A 28 3.64 1.59 16.79
N MET A 29 3.77 2.07 18.03
CA MET A 29 3.56 1.25 19.23
C MET A 29 2.15 0.63 19.24
N ASN A 30 2.06 -0.63 19.68
CA ASN A 30 0.81 -1.40 19.77
C ASN A 30 0.03 -1.47 18.45
N SER A 31 0.73 -1.45 17.32
CA SER A 31 0.15 -1.68 16.01
C SER A 31 0.23 -3.15 15.61
N ASN A 32 -0.64 -3.56 14.68
CA ASN A 32 -0.54 -4.86 14.05
C ASN A 32 -0.66 -4.62 12.54
N PRO A 33 0.38 -4.89 11.74
CA PRO A 33 1.65 -5.53 12.12
C PRO A 33 2.61 -4.63 12.91
N GLU A 34 3.45 -5.25 13.74
CA GLU A 34 4.58 -4.60 14.42
C GLU A 34 5.81 -4.56 13.52
N VAL A 35 6.69 -3.58 13.72
CA VAL A 35 7.92 -3.39 12.95
C VAL A 35 9.09 -3.17 13.88
N ILE A 36 10.07 -4.08 13.86
CA ILE A 36 11.28 -4.02 14.68
C ILE A 36 12.53 -3.96 13.83
N ARG A 37 13.59 -3.36 14.38
CA ARG A 37 14.92 -3.33 13.77
C ARG A 37 15.87 -4.29 14.49
N VAL A 38 16.58 -5.11 13.72
CA VAL A 38 17.64 -6.00 14.19
C VAL A 38 18.88 -5.79 13.33
N GLY A 39 19.82 -4.98 13.82
CA GLY A 39 21.00 -4.57 13.05
C GLY A 39 20.62 -3.84 11.75
N ASP A 40 20.99 -4.43 10.61
CA ASP A 40 20.68 -3.93 9.26
C ASP A 40 19.44 -4.60 8.64
N MET A 41 18.61 -5.24 9.47
CA MET A 41 17.33 -5.84 9.08
C MET A 41 16.16 -5.16 9.76
N VAL A 42 15.03 -5.18 9.07
CA VAL A 42 13.70 -4.90 9.61
C VAL A 42 12.89 -6.18 9.58
N ILE A 43 12.17 -6.45 10.66
CA ILE A 43 11.18 -7.53 10.73
C ILE A 43 9.82 -6.90 10.94
N LYS A 44 8.93 -7.03 9.95
CA LYS A 44 7.51 -6.70 10.05
C LYS A 44 6.77 -7.99 10.39
N PHE A 45 5.99 -8.04 11.47
CA PHE A 45 5.33 -9.27 11.90
C PHE A 45 3.93 -9.07 12.49
N GLY A 46 3.11 -10.13 12.45
CA GLY A 46 1.69 -10.09 12.79
C GLY A 46 0.84 -10.24 11.53
N ARG A 47 -0.03 -9.27 11.24
CA ARG A 47 -0.87 -9.19 10.03
C ARG A 47 -0.04 -8.66 8.87
N VAL A 48 0.77 -9.53 8.28
CA VAL A 48 1.59 -9.23 7.10
C VAL A 48 1.15 -10.11 5.94
N SER A 49 0.80 -9.49 4.82
CA SER A 49 0.34 -10.20 3.64
C SER A 49 1.50 -10.82 2.85
N LEU A 50 1.22 -11.95 2.19
CA LEU A 50 2.16 -12.52 1.22
C LEU A 50 2.29 -11.57 0.02
N GLU A 51 1.19 -10.88 -0.32
CA GLU A 51 1.15 -9.87 -1.38
C GLU A 51 2.17 -8.75 -1.14
N GLU A 52 2.30 -8.22 0.09
CA GLU A 52 3.33 -7.24 0.44
C GLU A 52 4.74 -7.76 0.13
N ALA A 53 5.09 -8.96 0.61
CA ALA A 53 6.40 -9.55 0.40
C ALA A 53 6.71 -9.76 -1.09
N CYS A 54 5.75 -10.28 -1.85
CA CYS A 54 5.88 -10.52 -3.29
C CYS A 54 6.03 -9.22 -4.08
N ASN A 55 5.21 -8.21 -3.78
CA ASN A 55 5.25 -6.91 -4.43
C ASN A 55 6.58 -6.20 -4.17
N GLN A 56 7.05 -6.20 -2.92
CA GLN A 56 8.31 -5.58 -2.55
C GLN A 56 9.50 -6.29 -3.22
N HIS A 57 9.51 -7.63 -3.20
CA HIS A 57 10.55 -8.42 -3.86
C HIS A 57 10.61 -8.13 -5.37
N ALA A 58 9.44 -8.06 -6.01
CA ALA A 58 9.34 -7.70 -7.42
C ALA A 58 9.84 -6.29 -7.70
N ALA A 59 9.44 -5.30 -6.91
CA ALA A 59 9.90 -3.92 -7.05
C ALA A 59 11.43 -3.85 -6.91
N ALA A 60 12.01 -4.46 -5.88
CA ALA A 60 13.45 -4.52 -5.68
C ALA A 60 14.22 -5.22 -6.81
N THR A 61 13.56 -6.10 -7.57
CA THR A 61 14.15 -6.82 -8.71
C THR A 61 14.02 -6.02 -10.02
N LEU A 62 12.92 -5.30 -10.20
CA LEU A 62 12.63 -4.57 -11.44
C LEU A 62 13.38 -3.24 -11.53
N VAL A 63 13.48 -2.51 -10.42
CA VAL A 63 13.98 -1.13 -10.44
C VAL A 63 15.50 -1.07 -10.48
N ASN A 64 16.03 -0.04 -11.14
CA ASN A 64 17.40 0.37 -10.93
C ASN A 64 17.51 1.08 -9.55
N PRO A 65 18.34 0.59 -8.61
CA PRO A 65 18.53 1.22 -7.30
C PRO A 65 19.16 2.62 -7.36
N GLU A 66 19.71 3.02 -8.52
CA GLU A 66 20.14 4.38 -8.81
C GLU A 66 18.98 5.36 -9.02
N VAL A 67 17.79 4.85 -9.36
CA VAL A 67 16.57 5.65 -9.60
C VAL A 67 15.64 5.59 -8.40
N LEU A 68 15.35 4.38 -7.90
CA LEU A 68 14.45 4.17 -6.78
C LEU A 68 15.01 3.05 -5.88
N VAL A 69 15.17 3.35 -4.60
CA VAL A 69 15.59 2.36 -3.60
C VAL A 69 14.35 1.60 -3.11
N VAL A 70 14.45 0.28 -3.07
CA VAL A 70 13.44 -0.61 -2.49
C VAL A 70 14.14 -1.56 -1.53
N PRO A 71 13.68 -1.71 -0.28
CA PRO A 71 14.32 -2.61 0.66
C PRO A 71 14.27 -4.06 0.15
N LYS A 72 15.42 -4.73 0.11
CA LYS A 72 15.49 -6.14 -0.30
C LYS A 72 14.72 -7.03 0.68
N VAL A 73 13.89 -7.93 0.16
CA VAL A 73 13.24 -8.99 0.95
C VAL A 73 14.22 -10.14 1.17
N TYR A 74 14.40 -10.57 2.42
CA TYR A 74 15.27 -11.67 2.79
C TYR A 74 14.50 -12.97 3.06
N ASP A 75 13.34 -12.91 3.72
CA ASP A 75 12.47 -14.07 3.94
C ASP A 75 11.02 -13.60 4.18
N TYR A 76 10.08 -14.48 3.85
CA TYR A 76 8.69 -14.39 4.27
C TYR A 76 8.24 -15.77 4.76
N PHE A 77 7.63 -15.82 5.94
CA PHE A 77 7.08 -17.06 6.47
C PHE A 77 5.94 -16.82 7.44
N GLN A 78 5.16 -17.89 7.67
CA GLN A 78 4.10 -17.93 8.66
C GLN A 78 4.46 -18.89 9.78
N SER A 79 4.08 -18.55 11.01
CA SER A 79 4.19 -19.41 12.19
C SER A 79 3.00 -19.15 13.10
N GLY A 80 2.12 -20.15 13.24
CA GLY A 80 0.83 -19.97 13.89
C GLY A 80 -0.05 -18.98 13.13
N ASP A 81 -0.55 -17.98 13.85
CA ASP A 81 -1.38 -16.88 13.35
C ASP A 81 -0.58 -15.65 12.90
N ARG A 82 0.75 -15.67 13.04
CA ARG A 82 1.64 -14.58 12.69
C ARG A 82 2.35 -14.83 11.36
N ALA A 83 2.38 -13.81 10.51
CA ALA A 83 3.28 -13.74 9.38
C ALA A 83 4.50 -12.86 9.72
N PHE A 84 5.62 -13.12 9.06
CA PHE A 84 6.88 -12.41 9.25
C PHE A 84 7.44 -12.06 7.87
N LEU A 85 7.76 -10.78 7.68
CA LEU A 85 8.50 -10.26 6.53
C LEU A 85 9.84 -9.72 7.05
N VAL A 86 10.91 -10.36 6.64
CA VAL A 86 12.29 -9.95 6.97
C VAL A 86 12.87 -9.24 5.76
N MET A 87 13.30 -8.00 5.95
CA MET A 87 13.78 -7.16 4.85
C MET A 87 14.97 -6.29 5.27
N GLN A 88 15.62 -5.69 4.29
CA GLN A 88 16.70 -4.73 4.49
C GLN A 88 16.22 -3.52 5.29
N PHE A 89 17.00 -3.11 6.29
CA PHE A 89 16.88 -1.78 6.85
C PHE A 89 17.55 -0.77 5.92
N VAL A 90 16.80 0.23 5.47
CA VAL A 90 17.35 1.33 4.67
C VAL A 90 17.62 2.52 5.59
N GLN A 91 18.90 2.85 5.74
CA GLN A 91 19.32 4.01 6.54
C GLN A 91 18.87 5.30 5.84
N GLY A 92 18.14 6.15 6.56
CA GLY A 92 17.66 7.42 6.05
C GLY A 92 16.71 8.08 7.02
N ARG A 93 15.92 9.03 6.53
CA ARG A 93 14.91 9.74 7.32
C ARG A 93 13.65 10.00 6.51
N HIS A 94 12.52 10.12 7.19
CA HIS A 94 11.29 10.60 6.57
C HIS A 94 11.41 12.10 6.24
N PRO A 95 10.86 12.56 5.11
CA PRO A 95 10.86 13.98 4.78
C PRO A 95 9.95 14.75 5.75
N THR A 96 10.37 15.95 6.13
CA THR A 96 9.51 16.88 6.87
C THR A 96 8.67 17.72 5.90
N VAL A 97 7.59 18.33 6.40
CA VAL A 97 6.70 19.20 5.58
C VAL A 97 7.48 20.29 4.84
N ARG A 98 8.52 20.86 5.46
CA ARG A 98 9.36 21.92 4.87
C ARG A 98 10.19 21.46 3.67
N GLU A 99 10.35 20.15 3.50
CA GLU A 99 11.19 19.53 2.48
C GLU A 99 10.36 18.93 1.33
N TYR A 100 9.03 18.94 1.44
CA TYR A 100 8.17 18.37 0.40
C TYR A 100 8.40 19.02 -0.97
N SER A 101 8.65 20.32 -1.03
CA SER A 101 8.91 21.01 -2.30
C SER A 101 10.18 20.53 -3.03
N SER A 102 11.18 20.03 -2.31
CA SER A 102 12.41 19.47 -2.90
C SER A 102 12.35 17.95 -3.06
N VAL A 103 11.63 17.24 -2.19
CA VAL A 103 11.57 15.77 -2.18
C VAL A 103 10.51 15.22 -3.16
N LEU A 104 9.30 15.79 -3.17
CA LEU A 104 8.19 15.25 -3.95
C LEU A 104 8.40 15.25 -5.48
N PRO A 105 9.15 16.19 -6.08
CA PRO A 105 9.55 16.04 -7.49
C PRO A 105 10.30 14.74 -7.78
N GLU A 106 11.20 14.31 -6.89
CA GLU A 106 11.95 13.05 -7.05
C GLU A 106 11.07 11.82 -6.77
N VAL A 107 10.13 11.92 -5.82
CA VAL A 107 9.11 10.88 -5.63
C VAL A 107 8.26 10.73 -6.89
N ALA A 108 7.80 11.83 -7.48
CA ALA A 108 6.99 11.81 -8.69
C ALA A 108 7.74 11.22 -9.89
N LYS A 109 9.04 11.53 -10.04
CA LYS A 109 9.91 10.90 -11.03
C LYS A 109 10.05 9.40 -10.79
N SER A 110 10.19 8.98 -9.53
CA SER A 110 10.27 7.56 -9.15
C SER A 110 8.98 6.81 -9.49
N LEU A 111 7.81 7.42 -9.29
CA LEU A 111 6.52 6.84 -9.70
C LEU A 111 6.39 6.74 -11.21
N ALA A 112 6.74 7.80 -11.95
CA ALA A 112 6.76 7.76 -13.41
C ALA A 112 7.71 6.67 -13.94
N TYR A 113 8.84 6.45 -13.28
CA TYR A 113 9.74 5.34 -13.57
C TYR A 113 9.10 3.97 -13.28
N LEU A 114 8.42 3.80 -12.14
CA LEU A 114 7.66 2.57 -11.84
C LEU A 114 6.58 2.31 -12.90
N HIS A 115 5.93 3.36 -13.42
CA HIS A 115 4.89 3.21 -14.44
C HIS A 115 5.43 2.69 -15.79
N THR A 116 6.75 2.68 -16.00
CA THR A 116 7.36 2.07 -17.19
C THR A 116 7.30 0.54 -17.18
N PHE A 117 7.11 -0.08 -16.01
CA PHE A 117 6.91 -1.52 -15.89
C PHE A 117 5.44 -1.85 -16.13
N THR A 118 5.16 -2.68 -17.15
CA THR A 118 3.79 -2.93 -17.60
C THR A 118 3.43 -4.41 -17.61
N ARG A 119 2.13 -4.70 -17.49
CA ARG A 119 1.54 -6.03 -17.67
C ARG A 119 0.19 -5.93 -18.38
N HIS A 120 -0.27 -7.07 -18.90
CA HIS A 120 -1.58 -7.17 -19.56
C HIS A 120 -2.75 -7.34 -18.59
N TYR A 121 -2.53 -7.92 -17.42
CA TYR A 121 -3.56 -8.19 -16.43
C TYR A 121 -3.34 -7.38 -15.15
N PRO A 122 -4.41 -6.95 -14.47
CA PRO A 122 -4.30 -6.16 -13.24
C PRO A 122 -4.08 -7.04 -12.00
N GLY A 123 -3.68 -6.42 -10.90
CA GLY A 123 -3.55 -7.05 -9.59
C GLY A 123 -2.13 -7.02 -9.01
N PRO A 124 -1.93 -7.60 -7.82
CA PRO A 124 -0.60 -7.71 -7.21
C PRO A 124 0.39 -8.49 -8.12
N TYR A 125 1.68 -8.39 -7.81
CA TYR A 125 2.72 -9.04 -8.62
C TYR A 125 2.53 -10.57 -8.67
N ALA A 126 2.25 -11.17 -7.53
CA ALA A 126 1.87 -12.58 -7.41
C ALA A 126 0.34 -12.71 -7.40
N PRO A 127 -0.23 -13.84 -7.86
CA PRO A 127 -1.65 -14.10 -7.71
C PRO A 127 -2.07 -13.95 -6.24
N GLY A 128 -3.02 -13.07 -5.97
CA GLY A 128 -3.41 -12.70 -4.62
C GLY A 128 -4.47 -11.61 -4.62
N ARG A 129 -4.67 -11.01 -3.46
CA ARG A 129 -5.67 -9.96 -3.22
C ARG A 129 -5.10 -8.59 -3.49
N SER A 130 -5.87 -7.76 -4.19
CA SER A 130 -5.67 -6.31 -4.15
C SER A 130 -6.01 -5.78 -2.76
N LEU A 131 -5.02 -5.21 -2.08
CA LEU A 131 -5.09 -4.67 -0.72
C LEU A 131 -4.90 -3.15 -0.72
N GLY A 132 -5.34 -2.49 0.35
CA GLY A 132 -5.20 -1.04 0.52
C GLY A 132 -6.46 -0.20 0.26
N LEU A 133 -6.25 1.11 0.21
CA LEU A 133 -7.27 2.15 0.32
C LEU A 133 -8.37 2.13 -0.75
N LEU A 134 -8.08 1.58 -1.93
CA LEU A 134 -9.00 1.61 -3.07
C LEU A 134 -10.05 0.50 -3.03
N TRP A 135 -9.87 -0.48 -2.16
CA TRP A 135 -10.65 -1.71 -2.18
C TRP A 135 -11.57 -1.80 -0.96
N CYS A 136 -12.63 -2.61 -1.08
CA CYS A 136 -13.50 -2.89 0.06
C CYS A 136 -12.94 -4.07 0.86
N ASP A 137 -13.00 -3.99 2.19
CA ASP A 137 -12.63 -5.08 3.12
C ASP A 137 -13.59 -6.29 3.06
N ASP A 138 -14.64 -6.24 2.23
CA ASP A 138 -15.57 -7.36 2.06
C ASP A 138 -14.84 -8.58 1.48
N VAL A 139 -14.66 -9.55 2.37
CA VAL A 139 -14.01 -10.87 2.41
C VAL A 139 -13.91 -11.72 1.12
N ASN A 140 -14.42 -11.28 -0.02
CA ASN A 140 -14.16 -11.95 -1.29
C ASN A 140 -12.80 -11.52 -1.82
N VAL A 141 -11.87 -12.48 -1.87
CA VAL A 141 -10.53 -12.38 -2.46
C VAL A 141 -10.59 -11.53 -3.74
N LEU A 142 -10.11 -10.29 -3.69
CA LEU A 142 -10.05 -9.39 -4.84
C LEU A 142 -8.85 -9.75 -5.71
N SER A 143 -8.92 -10.94 -6.29
CA SER A 143 -7.99 -11.37 -7.33
C SER A 143 -8.62 -11.07 -8.68
N PHE A 144 -8.02 -10.14 -9.41
CA PHE A 144 -8.48 -9.81 -10.75
C PHE A 144 -7.75 -10.70 -11.76
N VAL A 145 -8.48 -11.64 -12.34
CA VAL A 145 -7.92 -12.54 -13.38
C VAL A 145 -7.88 -11.88 -14.77
N SER A 146 -8.51 -10.71 -14.94
CA SER A 146 -8.54 -9.97 -16.21
C SER A 146 -8.91 -8.50 -16.01
N LYS A 147 -8.70 -7.70 -17.06
CA LYS A 147 -9.16 -6.30 -17.13
C LYS A 147 -10.68 -6.18 -17.03
N ASP A 148 -11.42 -7.11 -17.64
CA ASP A 148 -12.88 -7.16 -17.54
C ASP A 148 -13.34 -7.48 -16.12
N ALA A 149 -12.61 -8.31 -15.38
CA ALA A 149 -12.91 -8.59 -13.97
C ALA A 149 -12.74 -7.33 -13.10
N LEU A 150 -11.65 -6.57 -13.31
CA LEU A 150 -11.44 -5.29 -12.63
C LEU A 150 -12.54 -4.27 -12.99
N ALA A 151 -12.84 -4.10 -14.28
CA ALA A 151 -13.91 -3.22 -14.73
C ALA A 151 -15.27 -3.62 -14.12
N SER A 152 -15.60 -4.92 -14.16
CA SER A 152 -16.84 -5.46 -13.59
C SER A 152 -16.95 -5.18 -12.10
N TYR A 153 -15.87 -5.37 -11.35
CA TYR A 153 -15.80 -5.08 -9.91
C TYR A 153 -16.05 -3.60 -9.61
N LEU A 154 -15.39 -2.69 -10.34
CA LEU A 154 -15.54 -1.26 -10.12
C LEU A 154 -16.94 -0.78 -10.56
N ASN A 155 -17.44 -1.26 -11.70
CA ASN A 155 -18.78 -0.95 -12.21
C ASN A 155 -19.90 -1.44 -11.29
N SER A 156 -19.71 -2.57 -10.59
CA SER A 156 -20.69 -3.06 -9.61
C SER A 156 -20.79 -2.13 -8.39
N ARG A 157 -19.74 -1.37 -8.09
CA ARG A 157 -19.66 -0.42 -6.97
C ARG A 157 -19.90 1.03 -7.35
N LEU A 158 -19.89 1.34 -8.65
CA LEU A 158 -20.26 2.64 -9.17
C LEU A 158 -21.79 2.76 -9.22
N ARG A 159 -22.37 3.58 -8.35
CA ARG A 159 -23.82 3.83 -8.32
C ARG A 159 -24.30 4.70 -9.47
N ASP A 160 -23.48 5.66 -9.91
CA ASP A 160 -23.74 6.47 -11.09
C ASP A 160 -23.56 5.61 -12.34
N LYS A 161 -24.62 5.43 -13.13
CA LYS A 161 -24.63 4.60 -14.34
C LYS A 161 -24.44 5.40 -15.62
N THR A 162 -24.15 6.71 -15.50
CA THR A 162 -23.83 7.58 -16.65
C THR A 162 -22.53 7.15 -17.33
N TYR A 163 -21.60 6.59 -16.56
CA TYR A 163 -20.29 6.14 -17.03
C TYR A 163 -20.04 4.69 -16.60
N ALA A 164 -19.18 4.00 -17.33
CA ALA A 164 -18.70 2.67 -16.99
C ALA A 164 -17.20 2.58 -17.24
N PHE A 165 -16.50 1.85 -16.38
CA PHE A 165 -15.12 1.48 -16.61
C PHE A 165 -15.04 0.51 -17.78
N ASP A 166 -14.17 0.82 -18.73
CA ASP A 166 -13.64 -0.10 -19.75
C ASP A 166 -12.12 0.05 -19.74
N PHE A 167 -11.42 -1.07 -19.57
CA PHE A 167 -9.96 -1.08 -19.50
C PHE A 167 -9.31 -1.78 -20.70
N LYS A 168 -10.06 -2.19 -21.72
CA LYS A 168 -9.54 -2.99 -22.84
C LYS A 168 -8.26 -2.41 -23.44
N SER A 169 -8.26 -1.11 -23.72
CA SER A 169 -7.12 -0.34 -24.24
C SER A 169 -6.15 0.18 -23.17
N THR A 170 -6.50 0.09 -21.88
CA THR A 170 -5.69 0.65 -20.79
C THR A 170 -4.51 -0.24 -20.43
N THR A 171 -3.30 0.29 -20.43
CA THR A 171 -2.10 -0.41 -19.94
C THR A 171 -2.12 -0.52 -18.42
N MET A 172 -1.80 -1.70 -17.88
CA MET A 172 -1.60 -1.87 -16.43
C MET A 172 -0.13 -1.60 -16.13
N VAL A 173 0.13 -0.58 -15.33
CA VAL A 173 1.47 -0.15 -14.94
C VAL A 173 1.73 -0.51 -13.48
N PHE A 174 2.99 -0.63 -13.07
CA PHE A 174 3.29 -0.97 -11.69
C PHE A 174 3.07 0.23 -10.77
N CYS A 175 2.01 0.17 -9.98
CA CYS A 175 1.58 1.18 -9.02
C CYS A 175 2.01 0.78 -7.59
N HIS A 176 2.28 1.77 -6.75
CA HIS A 176 2.52 1.59 -5.32
C HIS A 176 1.23 1.68 -4.49
N LEU A 177 0.32 2.58 -4.88
CA LEU A 177 -1.01 2.83 -4.28
C LEU A 177 -1.03 3.26 -2.79
N ASP A 178 0.11 3.47 -2.15
CA ASP A 178 0.22 3.99 -0.77
C ASP A 178 1.44 4.90 -0.58
N VAL A 179 1.60 5.87 -1.49
CA VAL A 179 2.70 6.83 -1.44
C VAL A 179 2.38 7.91 -0.41
N ALA A 180 2.50 7.57 0.87
CA ALA A 180 2.35 8.47 2.02
C ALA A 180 3.71 8.94 2.55
N PRO A 181 3.79 10.06 3.31
CA PRO A 181 5.04 10.53 3.92
C PRO A 181 5.74 9.46 4.77
N ARG A 182 4.96 8.68 5.54
CA ARG A 182 5.44 7.55 6.36
C ARG A 182 6.15 6.45 5.57
N ASN A 183 5.88 6.36 4.26
CA ASN A 183 6.43 5.34 3.37
C ASN A 183 7.58 5.87 2.51
N ILE A 184 7.96 7.14 2.67
CA ILE A 184 9.09 7.74 1.96
C ILE A 184 10.27 7.86 2.92
N VAL A 185 11.41 7.32 2.51
CA VAL A 185 12.69 7.50 3.19
C VAL A 185 13.67 8.17 2.23
N VAL A 186 14.23 9.31 2.64
CA VAL A 186 15.33 9.97 1.94
C VAL A 186 16.64 9.34 2.41
N THR A 187 17.39 8.75 1.49
CA THR A 187 18.64 8.02 1.75
C THR A 187 19.68 8.36 0.69
N ASN A 188 20.85 8.87 1.10
CA ASN A 188 21.94 9.24 0.17
C ASN A 188 21.45 10.01 -1.08
N ASP A 189 20.62 11.03 -0.87
CA ASP A 189 19.98 11.86 -1.91
C ASP A 189 19.06 11.09 -2.88
N ARG A 190 18.61 9.90 -2.50
CA ARG A 190 17.63 9.09 -3.23
C ARG A 190 16.36 8.89 -2.44
N ILE A 191 15.32 8.52 -3.18
CA ILE A 191 14.05 8.10 -2.62
C ILE A 191 14.07 6.59 -2.41
N CYS A 192 13.69 6.19 -1.20
CA CYS A 192 13.29 4.84 -0.87
C CYS A 192 11.79 4.81 -0.59
N LEU A 193 11.09 3.85 -1.20
CA LEU A 193 9.68 3.60 -0.93
C LEU A 193 9.49 2.32 -0.10
N LEU A 194 8.71 2.45 0.97
CA LEU A 194 8.37 1.38 1.92
C LEU A 194 6.91 0.97 1.78
N ASP A 195 6.55 -0.14 2.40
CA ASP A 195 5.17 -0.66 2.52
C ASP A 195 4.48 -0.90 1.16
N TRP A 196 4.79 -2.06 0.58
CA TRP A 196 4.35 -2.45 -0.76
C TRP A 196 3.07 -3.31 -0.73
N GLU A 197 2.33 -3.31 0.37
CA GLU A 197 1.13 -4.14 0.53
C GLU A 197 0.07 -3.83 -0.54
N SER A 198 -0.12 -2.54 -0.83
CA SER A 198 -1.14 -2.08 -1.79
C SER A 198 -0.68 -2.15 -3.24
N ALA A 199 0.59 -2.44 -3.50
CA ALA A 199 1.19 -2.33 -4.82
C ALA A 199 0.67 -3.39 -5.80
N GLY A 200 0.88 -3.14 -7.09
CA GLY A 200 0.51 -4.08 -8.16
C GLY A 200 0.33 -3.38 -9.50
N PHE A 201 -0.03 -4.15 -10.52
CA PHE A 201 -0.28 -3.64 -11.86
C PHE A 201 -1.71 -3.13 -11.97
N TYR A 202 -1.89 -1.84 -12.19
CA TYR A 202 -3.20 -1.20 -12.29
C TYR A 202 -3.16 -0.05 -13.30
N PRO A 203 -4.30 0.52 -13.72
CA PRO A 203 -4.29 1.79 -14.43
C PRO A 203 -3.64 2.87 -13.57
N ARG A 204 -2.76 3.71 -14.14
CA ARG A 204 -2.14 4.82 -13.40
C ARG A 204 -3.14 5.84 -12.84
N SER A 205 -4.35 5.88 -13.39
CA SER A 205 -5.48 6.66 -12.83
C SER A 205 -5.84 6.21 -11.40
N LEU A 206 -5.62 4.94 -11.04
CA LEU A 206 -5.80 4.44 -9.68
C LEU A 206 -4.70 4.95 -8.73
N GLU A 207 -3.43 5.01 -9.17
CA GLU A 207 -2.34 5.63 -8.38
C GLU A 207 -2.66 7.09 -8.06
N ARG A 208 -3.14 7.83 -9.06
CA ARG A 208 -3.54 9.23 -8.89
C ARG A 208 -4.75 9.38 -7.97
N CYS A 209 -5.70 8.45 -8.00
CA CYS A 209 -6.78 8.42 -7.02
C CYS A 209 -6.24 8.14 -5.60
N ALA A 210 -5.35 7.15 -5.45
CA ALA A 210 -4.76 6.79 -4.17
C ALA A 210 -4.00 7.97 -3.52
N ILE A 211 -3.14 8.66 -4.28
CA ILE A 211 -2.41 9.85 -3.82
C ILE A 211 -3.36 10.91 -3.26
N ARG A 212 -4.44 11.23 -3.97
CA ARG A 212 -5.44 12.23 -3.53
C ARG A 212 -6.20 11.82 -2.28
N ARG A 213 -6.35 10.52 -2.04
CA ARG A 213 -7.11 9.98 -0.91
C ARG A 213 -6.24 9.69 0.32
N ASN A 214 -4.92 9.69 0.18
CA ASN A 214 -3.99 9.31 1.24
C ASN A 214 -3.81 10.38 2.33
N CYS A 215 -4.73 11.35 2.45
CA CYS A 215 -4.57 12.54 3.29
C CYS A 215 -4.80 12.28 4.80
N GLY A 216 -4.73 11.01 5.22
CA GLY A 216 -5.01 10.58 6.58
C GLY A 216 -6.48 10.75 7.00
N ASN A 217 -6.82 10.21 8.17
CA ASN A 217 -8.06 10.56 8.85
C ASN A 217 -7.86 11.98 9.39
N HIS A 218 -8.72 12.95 9.03
CA HIS A 218 -8.65 14.38 9.38
C HIS A 218 -7.86 15.30 8.45
N GLY A 219 -7.29 14.80 7.35
CA GLY A 219 -6.65 15.68 6.37
C GLY A 219 -5.27 16.19 6.80
N GLU A 220 -4.64 15.56 7.79
CA GLU A 220 -3.31 15.92 8.30
C GLU A 220 -2.26 15.95 7.17
N ASP A 221 -2.40 15.05 6.19
CA ASP A 221 -1.53 14.98 5.01
C ASP A 221 -2.14 15.68 3.78
N GLY A 222 -3.16 16.53 3.96
CA GLY A 222 -3.87 17.18 2.85
C GLY A 222 -2.99 18.07 1.98
N GLU A 223 -2.06 18.81 2.60
CA GLU A 223 -1.06 19.59 1.88
C GLU A 223 -0.16 18.64 1.06
N TYR A 224 0.40 17.60 1.68
CA TYR A 224 1.21 16.58 1.00
C TYR A 224 0.49 16.00 -0.23
N CYS A 225 -0.76 15.55 -0.08
CA CYS A 225 -1.54 14.99 -1.18
C CYS A 225 -1.65 15.96 -2.36
N THR A 226 -1.88 17.24 -2.06
CA THR A 226 -2.05 18.29 -3.08
C THR A 226 -0.76 18.49 -3.85
N TRP A 227 0.37 18.62 -3.15
CA TRP A 227 1.68 18.77 -3.79
C TRP A 227 2.10 17.51 -4.55
N MET A 228 1.86 16.33 -3.99
CA MET A 228 2.19 15.05 -4.63
C MET A 228 1.36 14.83 -5.91
N ASP A 229 0.06 15.15 -5.90
CA ASP A 229 -0.78 15.10 -7.10
C ASP A 229 -0.32 16.13 -8.14
N TYR A 230 0.06 17.33 -7.71
CA TYR A 230 0.62 18.37 -8.58
C TYR A 230 1.90 17.90 -9.28
N TYR A 231 2.92 17.46 -8.53
CA TYR A 231 4.19 17.00 -9.11
C TYR A 231 4.03 15.75 -9.97
N SER A 232 3.16 14.82 -9.57
CA SER A 232 2.80 13.67 -10.42
C SER A 232 2.18 14.13 -11.74
N GLY A 233 1.38 15.21 -11.72
CA GLY A 233 0.80 15.83 -12.91
C GLY A 233 1.82 16.49 -13.84
N LEU A 234 2.88 17.07 -13.27
CA LEU A 234 3.98 17.64 -14.06
C LEU A 234 4.84 16.56 -14.73
N GLN A 235 5.11 15.45 -14.02
CA GLN A 235 5.90 14.35 -14.55
C GLN A 235 5.13 13.52 -15.58
N GLU A 236 3.89 13.19 -15.28
CA GLU A 236 3.09 12.28 -16.11
C GLU A 236 1.61 12.73 -16.11
N PRO A 237 1.24 13.70 -16.96
CA PRO A 237 -0.14 14.19 -17.05
C PRO A 237 -1.12 13.07 -17.39
N LEU A 238 -2.28 13.04 -16.73
CA LEU A 238 -3.38 12.14 -17.10
C LEU A 238 -4.14 12.69 -18.31
N SER A 239 -4.53 11.81 -19.23
CA SER A 239 -5.51 12.14 -20.27
C SER A 239 -6.88 12.45 -19.66
N PRO A 240 -7.79 13.10 -20.41
CA PRO A 240 -9.16 13.34 -19.92
C PRO A 240 -9.89 12.04 -19.51
N GLU A 241 -9.66 10.94 -20.23
CA GLU A 241 -10.23 9.63 -19.90
C GLU A 241 -9.68 9.12 -18.56
N GLU A 242 -8.37 9.18 -18.34
CA GLU A 242 -7.76 8.73 -17.09
C GLU A 242 -8.13 9.62 -15.90
N LEU A 243 -8.33 10.93 -16.12
CA LEU A 243 -8.87 11.83 -15.10
C LEU A 243 -10.29 11.43 -14.70
N LEU A 244 -11.15 11.12 -15.68
CA LEU A 244 -12.50 10.62 -15.43
C LEU A 244 -12.46 9.28 -14.69
N GLN A 245 -11.59 8.36 -15.11
CA GLN A 245 -11.38 7.08 -14.41
C GLN A 245 -10.99 7.31 -12.94
N ALA A 246 -10.03 8.19 -12.65
CA ALA A 246 -9.61 8.51 -11.28
C ALA A 246 -10.77 9.07 -10.43
N GLN A 247 -11.61 9.93 -11.01
CA GLN A 247 -12.80 10.47 -10.34
C GLN A 247 -13.85 9.38 -10.09
N MET A 248 -14.06 8.47 -11.04
CA MET A 248 -14.97 7.35 -10.88
C MET A 248 -14.48 6.39 -9.78
N VAL A 249 -13.17 6.14 -9.69
CA VAL A 249 -12.58 5.31 -8.61
C VAL A 249 -12.82 5.98 -7.26
N ASP A 250 -12.61 7.28 -7.14
CA ASP A 250 -12.90 8.02 -5.90
C ASP A 250 -14.36 7.83 -5.44
N ARG A 251 -15.31 7.89 -6.38
CA ARG A 251 -16.72 7.59 -6.12
C ARG A 251 -16.94 6.14 -5.69
N VAL A 252 -16.26 5.18 -6.31
CA VAL A 252 -16.32 3.75 -5.92
C VAL A 252 -15.86 3.59 -4.47
N VAL A 253 -14.72 4.16 -4.09
CA VAL A 253 -14.21 4.10 -2.71
C VAL A 253 -15.20 4.74 -1.73
N GLY A 254 -15.73 5.91 -2.07
CA GLY A 254 -16.79 6.55 -1.27
C GLY A 254 -18.04 5.70 -1.14
N ASN A 255 -18.42 4.97 -2.18
CA ASN A 255 -19.55 4.05 -2.15
C ASN A 255 -19.28 2.81 -1.29
N ASN A 256 -18.07 2.23 -1.32
CA ASN A 256 -17.67 1.10 -0.48
C ASN A 256 -17.81 1.41 1.02
N ILE A 257 -17.59 2.67 1.40
CA ILE A 257 -17.78 3.15 2.78
C ILE A 257 -19.27 3.33 3.11
N ARG A 258 -20.08 3.79 2.16
CA ARG A 258 -21.48 4.20 2.38
C ARG A 258 -22.49 3.05 2.26
N TYR A 259 -22.22 2.08 1.40
CA TYR A 259 -23.19 1.05 1.02
C TYR A 259 -22.67 -0.33 1.35
N ASP A 260 -23.59 -1.21 1.69
CA ASP A 260 -23.34 -2.64 1.77
C ASP A 260 -23.65 -3.23 0.40
N PHE A 261 -22.65 -3.79 -0.26
CA PHE A 261 -22.80 -4.39 -1.59
C PHE A 261 -23.18 -5.87 -1.53
N SER A 262 -23.24 -6.47 -0.34
CA SER A 262 -23.83 -7.80 -0.13
C SER A 262 -25.36 -7.77 -0.05
N VAL A 263 -25.95 -6.58 0.16
CA VAL A 263 -27.40 -6.38 0.26
C VAL A 263 -27.88 -5.36 -0.78
N PRO A 264 -28.83 -5.69 -1.68
CA PRO A 264 -29.21 -4.84 -2.83
C PRO A 264 -29.63 -3.40 -2.50
N THR A 265 -30.15 -3.15 -1.29
CA THR A 265 -30.73 -1.87 -0.87
C THR A 265 -30.15 -1.30 0.42
N GLY A 266 -29.12 -1.91 1.01
CA GLY A 266 -28.59 -1.53 2.31
C GLY A 266 -27.61 -0.35 2.26
N ARG A 267 -27.97 0.81 2.82
CA ARG A 267 -26.94 1.72 3.37
C ARG A 267 -26.29 1.01 4.56
N LYS A 268 -24.96 1.09 4.69
CA LYS A 268 -24.29 0.59 5.92
C LYS A 268 -24.87 1.36 7.11
N ASN A 269 -25.53 0.64 8.03
CA ASN A 269 -26.20 1.25 9.18
C ASN A 269 -25.15 1.94 10.07
N ARG A 270 -25.22 3.28 10.23
CA ARG A 270 -24.31 4.04 11.12
C ARG A 270 -24.25 3.49 12.54
N ARG A 271 -25.35 2.89 13.02
CA ARG A 271 -25.44 2.20 14.32
C ARG A 271 -24.61 0.92 14.39
N ARG A 272 -24.57 0.13 13.31
CA ARG A 272 -23.78 -1.12 13.26
C ARG A 272 -22.30 -0.80 13.35
N ARG A 273 -21.83 0.24 12.66
CA ARG A 273 -20.44 0.73 12.79
C ARG A 273 -20.05 1.12 14.23
N ARG A 274 -20.95 1.77 14.98
CA ARG A 274 -20.70 2.14 16.40
C ARG A 274 -20.74 0.92 17.33
N LEU A 275 -21.62 -0.04 17.05
CA LEU A 275 -21.72 -1.30 17.78
C LEU A 275 -20.56 -2.25 17.46
N ASP A 276 -20.10 -2.33 16.21
CA ASP A 276 -18.94 -3.12 15.79
C ASP A 276 -17.64 -2.47 16.31
N LEU A 277 -17.55 -1.14 16.35
CA LEU A 277 -16.46 -0.41 17.00
C LEU A 277 -16.48 -0.56 18.53
N GLN A 278 -17.65 -0.59 19.17
CA GLN A 278 -17.77 -0.84 20.61
C GLN A 278 -17.49 -2.31 20.94
N ALA A 279 -18.00 -3.27 20.17
CA ALA A 279 -17.73 -4.69 20.34
C ALA A 279 -16.24 -5.00 20.13
N ALA A 280 -15.60 -4.40 19.13
CA ALA A 280 -14.15 -4.53 18.92
C ALA A 280 -13.29 -3.79 19.98
N VAL A 281 -13.89 -2.96 20.84
CA VAL A 281 -13.23 -2.33 21.99
C VAL A 281 -13.53 -3.10 23.29
N GLU A 282 -14.72 -3.70 23.41
CA GLU A 282 -15.16 -4.51 24.56
C GLU A 282 -14.55 -5.92 24.54
N GLU A 283 -14.38 -6.55 23.36
CA GLU A 283 -13.56 -7.78 23.20
C GLU A 283 -12.09 -7.53 23.57
N ARG A 284 -11.60 -6.29 23.44
CA ARG A 284 -10.25 -5.90 23.88
C ARG A 284 -10.11 -5.65 25.39
N GLN A 285 -11.22 -5.57 26.12
CA GLN A 285 -11.24 -5.31 27.57
C GLN A 285 -11.69 -6.51 28.40
N THR A 286 -12.16 -7.59 27.76
CA THR A 286 -12.69 -8.77 28.45
C THR A 286 -11.73 -9.97 28.45
N ASP A 287 -10.63 -9.90 27.68
CA ASP A 287 -9.53 -10.88 27.66
C ASP A 287 -8.29 -10.42 28.47
N SER A 288 -8.47 -9.51 29.43
CA SER A 288 -7.44 -9.12 30.42
C SER A 288 -7.78 -9.64 31.81
#